data_AF-X0QJ42-F1
#
_entry.id   AF-X0QJ42-F1
#
_cell.length_a   1.000
_cell.length_b   1.000
_cell.length_c   1.000
_cell.angle_alpha   90.00
_cell.angle_beta   90.00
_cell.angle_gamma   90.00
#
_symmetry.space_group_name_H-M   'P 1'
#
loop_
_entity.id
_entity.type
_entity.pdbx_description
1 polymer ?
#
loop_
_entity_poly.entity_id
_entity_poly.type
_entity_poly.pdbx_seq_one_letter_code
_entity_poly.pdbx_strand_id
1 'polypeptide(L)'
;MKKLLQFLSFGALLLGLSFILQQPQTVNAETMVAIPVEDSSFVTAGKGVTPTKADQLQPTGPVYGLSAWKIQATASLLSNRGSDLWNGATQAYKVGPDTWLADSQVLVIPQGKIVKTPANFIILPYDTSFTAGIVDNDGPVALWGSTDYTRQVGTVKPGSVWTITRYYAGSDGSIWFDLGNNQWIPSFYFNNNLFYQFNYAYNYPGINSDYMQQFRSHVELQHPIVVTVHGDKQVPTRLLPYSLSASIDLEPNSQWLSTNVYFGGGVWYQVGTNVWLQATSDSLD
;
A
#
# COMPACT_ATOMS: atom_id res chain seq x y z
N MET A 1 -8.22 -7.61 -76.88
CA MET A 1 -9.68 -7.73 -77.07
C MET A 1 -10.20 -8.88 -76.22
N LYS A 2 -11.18 -8.58 -75.35
CA LYS A 2 -12.10 -9.52 -74.65
C LYS A 2 -11.46 -10.48 -73.64
N LYS A 3 -12.01 -10.75 -72.46
CA LYS A 3 -13.04 -10.14 -71.58
C LYS A 3 -12.92 -10.94 -70.27
N LEU A 4 -13.17 -10.24 -69.17
CA LEU A 4 -13.49 -10.72 -67.82
C LEU A 4 -14.38 -11.99 -67.82
N LEU A 5 -14.18 -12.91 -66.87
CA LEU A 5 -15.27 -13.43 -66.04
C LEU A 5 -14.72 -14.19 -64.81
N GLN A 6 -15.10 -13.71 -63.63
CA GLN A 6 -15.01 -14.39 -62.34
C GLN A 6 -16.05 -15.52 -62.28
N PHE A 7 -15.70 -16.66 -61.71
CA PHE A 7 -16.65 -17.55 -61.06
C PHE A 7 -16.05 -18.07 -59.74
N LEU A 8 -16.67 -17.65 -58.65
CA LEU A 8 -16.62 -18.29 -57.35
C LEU A 8 -17.15 -19.72 -57.48
N SER A 9 -16.42 -20.70 -56.96
CA SER A 9 -16.98 -22.01 -56.65
C SER A 9 -16.59 -22.42 -55.23
N PHE A 10 -17.63 -22.50 -54.40
CA PHE A 10 -17.69 -23.20 -53.12
C PHE A 10 -17.07 -24.61 -53.22
N GLY A 11 -16.19 -24.94 -52.28
CA GLY A 11 -15.72 -26.30 -52.04
C GLY A 11 -15.70 -26.57 -50.54
N ALA A 12 -16.83 -27.02 -50.01
CA ALA A 12 -16.96 -27.52 -48.66
C ALA A 12 -16.35 -28.93 -48.56
N LEU A 13 -15.46 -29.14 -47.61
CA LEU A 13 -15.22 -30.47 -47.03
C LEU A 13 -15.10 -30.32 -45.50
N LEU A 14 -16.24 -30.57 -44.85
CA LEU A 14 -16.38 -30.86 -43.43
C LEU A 14 -16.17 -32.37 -43.24
N LEU A 15 -15.57 -32.76 -42.10
CA LEU A 15 -15.60 -34.04 -41.35
C LEU A 15 -14.20 -34.24 -40.71
N GLY A 16 -13.99 -34.29 -39.40
CA GLY A 16 -14.86 -34.27 -38.22
C GLY A 16 -14.04 -33.87 -36.97
N LEU A 17 -14.66 -33.13 -36.05
CA LEU A 17 -15.06 -33.64 -34.73
C LEU A 17 -13.90 -34.15 -33.85
N SER A 18 -13.31 -33.21 -33.11
CA SER A 18 -13.03 -33.43 -31.69
C SER A 18 -13.45 -32.14 -30.97
N PHE A 19 -14.70 -32.14 -30.53
CA PHE A 19 -15.17 -31.26 -29.48
C PHE A 19 -14.29 -31.47 -28.24
N ILE A 20 -13.31 -30.60 -28.03
CA ILE A 20 -13.13 -30.10 -26.68
C ILE A 20 -13.92 -28.80 -26.67
N LEU A 21 -15.17 -28.91 -26.24
CA LEU A 21 -15.83 -27.79 -25.59
C LEU A 21 -14.82 -27.28 -24.55
N GLN A 22 -14.13 -26.17 -24.83
CA GLN A 22 -13.71 -25.33 -23.73
C GLN A 22 -15.01 -25.00 -23.01
N GLN A 23 -15.18 -25.66 -21.87
CA GLN A 23 -16.24 -25.36 -20.92
C GLN A 23 -16.30 -23.84 -20.78
N PRO A 24 -17.49 -23.25 -20.61
CA PRO A 24 -17.59 -21.83 -20.31
C PRO A 24 -16.56 -21.50 -19.22
N GLN A 25 -15.67 -20.54 -19.47
CA GLN A 25 -14.85 -19.97 -18.40
C GLN A 25 -15.77 -19.19 -17.46
N THR A 26 -16.53 -19.92 -16.65
CA THR A 26 -17.08 -19.47 -15.38
C THR A 26 -15.96 -19.63 -14.36
N VAL A 27 -15.49 -18.63 -13.62
CA VAL A 27 -16.02 -17.32 -13.24
C VAL A 27 -14.78 -16.42 -13.17
N ASN A 28 -14.87 -15.14 -13.54
CA ASN A 28 -13.80 -14.19 -13.22
C ASN A 28 -13.78 -14.07 -11.68
N ALA A 29 -12.98 -14.93 -11.02
CA ALA A 29 -12.58 -14.69 -9.65
C ALA A 29 -12.10 -13.25 -9.59
N GLU A 30 -12.52 -12.51 -8.56
CA GLU A 30 -12.12 -11.12 -8.41
C GLU A 30 -10.61 -11.01 -8.66
N THR A 31 -10.21 -10.25 -9.67
CA THR A 31 -8.80 -10.08 -9.96
C THR A 31 -8.20 -9.35 -8.77
N MET A 32 -7.35 -10.03 -8.00
CA MET A 32 -6.70 -9.43 -6.83
C MET A 32 -5.44 -8.70 -7.24
N VAL A 33 -5.17 -7.60 -6.56
CA VAL A 33 -3.97 -6.77 -6.73
C VAL A 33 -3.22 -6.74 -5.41
N ALA A 34 -1.92 -7.01 -5.47
CA ALA A 34 -0.98 -6.79 -4.39
C ALA A 34 -0.40 -5.37 -4.52
N ILE A 35 -0.42 -4.61 -3.42
CA ILE A 35 0.06 -3.24 -3.33
C ILE A 35 1.11 -3.17 -2.23
N PRO A 36 2.41 -3.03 -2.54
CA PRO A 36 3.44 -2.88 -1.53
C PRO A 36 3.17 -1.68 -0.62
N VAL A 37 3.25 -1.87 0.69
CA VAL A 37 3.01 -0.81 1.69
C VAL A 37 4.23 0.10 1.90
N GLU A 38 5.36 -0.29 1.32
CA GLU A 38 6.64 0.41 1.38
C GLU A 38 7.49 0.02 0.17
N ASP A 39 8.50 0.83 -0.12
CA ASP A 39 9.58 0.43 -1.01
C ASP A 39 10.25 -0.83 -0.43
N SER A 40 10.35 -1.87 -1.24
CA SER A 40 10.78 -3.19 -0.80
C SER A 40 11.49 -3.95 -1.91
N SER A 41 11.52 -5.28 -1.82
CA SER A 41 12.01 -6.15 -2.89
C SER A 41 10.97 -7.19 -3.28
N PHE A 42 10.91 -7.49 -4.58
CA PHE A 42 10.38 -8.77 -5.02
C PHE A 42 11.18 -9.92 -4.41
N VAL A 43 10.52 -11.06 -4.25
CA VAL A 43 11.16 -12.27 -3.76
C VAL A 43 10.98 -13.44 -4.72
N THR A 44 11.94 -14.38 -4.68
CA THR A 44 11.91 -15.63 -5.45
C THR A 44 12.28 -16.81 -4.57
N ALA A 45 11.75 -17.99 -4.91
CA ALA A 45 12.24 -19.27 -4.37
C ALA A 45 13.14 -20.02 -5.37
N GLY A 46 13.52 -19.35 -6.47
CA GLY A 46 14.28 -19.93 -7.57
C GLY A 46 13.41 -20.22 -8.79
N LYS A 47 14.08 -20.51 -9.91
CA LYS A 47 13.44 -20.69 -11.21
C LYS A 47 12.47 -21.87 -11.21
N GLY A 48 11.20 -21.62 -11.54
CA GLY A 48 10.13 -22.63 -11.58
C GLY A 48 9.70 -23.14 -10.20
N VAL A 49 10.14 -22.50 -9.11
CA VAL A 49 9.84 -22.95 -7.75
C VAL A 49 8.66 -22.17 -7.19
N THR A 50 7.64 -22.91 -6.74
CA THR A 50 6.59 -22.37 -5.87
C THR A 50 7.07 -22.45 -4.43
N PRO A 51 7.16 -21.33 -3.69
CA PRO A 51 7.63 -21.34 -2.32
C PRO A 51 6.66 -22.11 -1.43
N THR A 52 7.20 -22.88 -0.49
CA THR A 52 6.43 -23.57 0.56
C THR A 52 6.86 -23.16 1.96
N LYS A 53 7.98 -22.43 2.07
CA LYS A 53 8.50 -21.86 3.33
C LYS A 53 8.94 -20.43 3.09
N ALA A 54 8.81 -19.61 4.13
CA ALA A 54 9.22 -18.22 4.10
C ALA A 54 10.74 -18.05 3.90
N ASP A 55 11.55 -18.93 4.49
CA ASP A 55 13.03 -18.89 4.41
C ASP A 55 13.60 -19.28 3.04
N GLN A 56 12.76 -19.77 2.12
CA GLN A 56 13.15 -19.99 0.73
C GLN A 56 13.17 -18.70 -0.08
N LEU A 57 12.49 -17.66 0.39
CA LEU A 57 12.33 -16.42 -0.33
C LEU A 57 13.61 -15.59 -0.25
N GLN A 58 14.12 -15.22 -1.42
CA GLN A 58 15.32 -14.40 -1.59
C GLN A 58 14.97 -13.16 -2.39
N PRO A 59 15.50 -11.97 -2.03
CA PRO A 59 15.20 -10.74 -2.74
C PRO A 59 15.83 -10.75 -4.13
N THR A 60 15.11 -10.26 -5.14
CA THR A 60 15.59 -10.26 -6.54
C THR A 60 15.75 -8.88 -7.16
N GLY A 61 14.96 -7.90 -6.72
CA GLY A 61 14.98 -6.55 -7.27
C GLY A 61 13.98 -5.64 -6.57
N PRO A 62 14.10 -4.32 -6.74
CA PRO A 62 13.26 -3.37 -6.06
C PRO A 62 11.81 -3.48 -6.52
N VAL A 63 10.89 -3.31 -5.58
CA VAL A 63 9.49 -3.03 -5.87
C VAL A 63 9.13 -1.74 -5.15
N TYR A 64 8.58 -0.77 -5.88
CA TYR A 64 8.20 0.51 -5.30
C TYR A 64 6.91 0.37 -4.49
N GLY A 65 6.87 1.06 -3.35
CA GLY A 65 5.68 1.24 -2.56
C GLY A 65 4.53 1.79 -3.40
N LEU A 66 3.31 1.41 -3.06
CA LEU A 66 2.08 1.89 -3.70
C LEU A 66 1.97 1.59 -5.20
N SER A 67 2.75 0.63 -5.71
CA SER A 67 2.58 0.09 -7.06
C SER A 67 1.55 -1.05 -7.09
N ALA A 68 0.87 -1.25 -8.22
CA ALA A 68 -0.17 -2.26 -8.38
C ALA A 68 0.33 -3.50 -9.12
N TRP A 69 0.24 -4.68 -8.50
CA TRP A 69 0.65 -5.96 -9.10
C TRP A 69 -0.47 -6.97 -9.15
N LYS A 70 -0.83 -7.43 -10.35
CA LYS A 70 -1.86 -8.47 -10.52
C LYS A 70 -1.39 -9.79 -9.92
N ILE A 71 -2.18 -10.36 -9.01
CA ILE A 71 -1.92 -11.66 -8.41
C ILE A 71 -2.35 -12.76 -9.39
N GLN A 72 -1.40 -13.61 -9.77
CA GLN A 72 -1.60 -14.73 -10.70
C GLN A 72 -1.90 -16.03 -9.95
N ALA A 73 -1.32 -16.18 -8.76
CA ALA A 73 -1.49 -17.33 -7.89
C ALA A 73 -1.09 -16.96 -6.45
N THR A 74 -1.56 -17.74 -5.49
CA THR A 74 -1.17 -17.63 -4.08
C THR A 74 -0.54 -18.94 -3.64
N ALA A 75 0.57 -18.87 -2.92
CA ALA A 75 1.21 -20.00 -2.29
C ALA A 75 1.17 -19.83 -0.77
N SER A 76 0.75 -20.88 -0.05
CA SER A 76 0.87 -20.91 1.40
C SER A 76 2.31 -21.20 1.82
N LEU A 77 2.78 -20.48 2.82
CA LEU A 77 4.13 -20.60 3.36
C LEU A 77 4.05 -21.13 4.79
N LEU A 78 4.96 -22.04 5.11
CA LEU A 78 5.36 -22.25 6.50
C LEU A 78 6.21 -21.05 6.92
N SER A 79 5.69 -20.24 7.84
CA SER A 79 6.45 -19.10 8.38
C SER A 79 7.61 -19.60 9.23
N ASN A 80 8.61 -18.75 9.38
CA ASN A 80 9.78 -19.03 10.20
C ASN A 80 10.15 -17.79 11.04
N ARG A 81 11.01 -17.97 12.04
CA ARG A 81 11.62 -16.86 12.77
C ARG A 81 12.90 -16.45 12.04
N GLY A 82 12.87 -15.32 11.35
CA GLY A 82 14.04 -14.76 10.66
C GLY A 82 13.97 -13.23 10.62
N SER A 83 15.09 -12.59 10.25
CA SER A 83 15.25 -11.12 10.27
C SER A 83 14.63 -10.40 9.07
N ASP A 84 14.58 -11.05 7.92
CA ASP A 84 13.98 -10.46 6.70
C ASP A 84 12.47 -10.29 6.82
N LEU A 85 11.95 -9.27 6.13
CA LEU A 85 10.53 -8.87 6.16
C LEU A 85 9.56 -10.01 5.82
N TRP A 86 9.97 -10.93 4.95
CA TRP A 86 9.16 -12.07 4.51
C TRP A 86 9.32 -13.33 5.37
N ASN A 87 10.20 -13.37 6.37
CA ASN A 87 10.39 -14.58 7.19
C ASN A 87 9.14 -14.93 8.01
N GLY A 88 8.40 -13.91 8.46
CA GLY A 88 7.11 -14.07 9.13
C GLY A 88 5.93 -14.32 8.18
N ALA A 89 6.16 -14.31 6.85
CA ALA A 89 5.09 -14.42 5.87
C ALA A 89 4.42 -15.79 5.90
N THR A 90 3.11 -15.78 5.66
CA THR A 90 2.30 -17.02 5.59
C THR A 90 1.77 -17.27 4.19
N GLN A 91 1.86 -16.28 3.33
CA GLN A 91 1.47 -16.36 1.93
C GLN A 91 2.48 -15.62 1.06
N ALA A 92 2.70 -16.15 -0.14
CA ALA A 92 3.36 -15.46 -1.23
C ALA A 92 2.39 -15.32 -2.40
N TYR A 93 2.34 -14.14 -3.00
CA TYR A 93 1.51 -13.81 -4.15
C TYR A 93 2.39 -13.77 -5.40
N LYS A 94 2.12 -14.65 -6.36
CA LYS A 94 2.83 -14.67 -7.63
C LYS A 94 2.40 -13.48 -8.47
N VAL A 95 3.34 -12.63 -8.83
CA VAL A 95 3.09 -11.40 -9.61
C VAL A 95 3.83 -11.41 -10.96
N GLY A 96 4.70 -12.39 -11.17
CA GLY A 96 5.41 -12.58 -12.42
C GLY A 96 6.06 -13.97 -12.51
N PRO A 97 6.85 -14.22 -13.57
CA PRO A 97 7.67 -15.42 -13.68
C PRO A 97 8.64 -15.48 -12.49
N ASP A 98 8.53 -16.53 -11.68
CA ASP A 98 9.37 -16.79 -10.50
C ASP A 98 9.46 -15.61 -9.51
N THR A 99 8.49 -14.69 -9.57
CA THR A 99 8.49 -13.41 -8.86
C THR A 99 7.26 -13.34 -7.97
N TRP A 100 7.50 -13.08 -6.69
CA TRP A 100 6.51 -13.12 -5.64
C TRP A 100 6.59 -11.86 -4.77
N LEU A 101 5.49 -11.57 -4.08
CA LEU A 101 5.41 -10.62 -2.97
C LEU A 101 4.84 -11.35 -1.76
N ALA A 102 5.46 -11.20 -0.59
CA ALA A 102 4.97 -11.81 0.64
C ALA A 102 3.78 -11.02 1.22
N ASP A 103 2.88 -11.69 1.94
CA ASP A 103 1.75 -11.05 2.63
C ASP A 103 2.16 -10.03 3.70
N SER A 104 3.35 -10.18 4.26
CA SER A 104 3.97 -9.17 5.13
C SER A 104 4.52 -7.94 4.39
N GLN A 105 4.38 -7.82 3.07
CA GLN A 105 4.88 -6.65 2.32
C GLN A 105 3.76 -5.84 1.67
N VAL A 106 2.54 -6.35 1.60
CA VAL A 106 1.52 -5.84 0.68
C VAL A 106 0.15 -5.69 1.34
N LEU A 107 -0.65 -4.76 0.82
CA LEU A 107 -2.10 -4.81 0.87
C LEU A 107 -2.60 -5.69 -0.28
N VAL A 108 -3.60 -6.52 -0.06
CA VAL A 108 -4.26 -7.29 -1.12
C VAL A 108 -5.70 -6.82 -1.25
N ILE A 109 -6.06 -6.25 -2.40
CA ILE A 109 -7.42 -5.74 -2.64
C ILE A 109 -7.97 -6.23 -3.98
N PRO A 110 -9.30 -6.41 -4.10
CA PRO A 110 -9.93 -6.73 -5.37
C PRO A 110 -9.89 -5.53 -6.33
N GLN A 111 -9.52 -5.78 -7.58
CA GLN A 111 -9.57 -4.81 -8.66
C GLN A 111 -11.01 -4.42 -8.97
N GLY A 112 -11.23 -3.13 -9.24
CA GLY A 112 -12.52 -2.56 -9.61
C GLY A 112 -13.52 -2.49 -8.44
N LYS A 113 -13.08 -2.70 -7.20
CA LYS A 113 -13.95 -2.70 -6.02
C LYS A 113 -13.40 -1.80 -4.92
N ILE A 114 -14.31 -1.08 -4.29
CA ILE A 114 -14.02 -0.30 -3.08
C ILE A 114 -14.09 -1.24 -1.88
N VAL A 115 -13.02 -1.30 -1.09
CA VAL A 115 -12.96 -2.13 0.12
C VAL A 115 -12.55 -1.31 1.34
N LYS A 116 -13.06 -1.68 2.52
CA LYS A 116 -12.66 -1.09 3.82
C LYS A 116 -11.43 -1.77 4.42
N THR A 117 -11.28 -3.06 4.17
CA THR A 117 -10.22 -3.88 4.74
C THR A 117 -9.58 -4.67 3.61
N PRO A 118 -8.25 -4.60 3.44
CA PRO A 118 -7.52 -5.48 2.54
C PRO A 118 -7.77 -6.96 2.89
N ALA A 119 -7.87 -7.80 1.87
CA ALA A 119 -8.23 -9.21 1.99
C ALA A 119 -7.22 -10.04 2.78
N ASN A 120 -5.97 -9.61 2.84
CA ASN A 120 -4.90 -10.26 3.62
C ASN A 120 -4.78 -9.71 5.05
N PHE A 121 -5.70 -8.84 5.50
CA PHE A 121 -5.75 -8.36 6.87
C PHE A 121 -7.06 -8.71 7.56
N ILE A 122 -6.96 -8.92 8.87
CA ILE A 122 -8.09 -9.17 9.75
C ILE A 122 -8.05 -8.10 10.83
N ILE A 123 -9.09 -7.28 10.88
CA ILE A 123 -9.27 -6.31 11.96
C ILE A 123 -10.18 -6.97 13.01
N LEU A 124 -9.63 -7.28 14.18
CA LEU A 124 -10.44 -7.79 15.30
C LEU A 124 -11.19 -6.64 16.00
N PRO A 125 -12.30 -6.91 16.72
CA PRO A 125 -13.09 -5.86 17.38
C PRO A 125 -12.33 -5.01 18.41
N TYR A 126 -11.22 -5.51 18.93
CA TYR A 126 -10.33 -4.84 19.90
C TYR A 126 -8.97 -4.46 19.28
N ASP A 127 -8.83 -4.60 17.97
CA ASP A 127 -7.58 -4.36 17.27
C ASP A 127 -7.37 -2.86 17.03
N THR A 128 -6.16 -2.39 17.30
CA THR A 128 -5.73 -1.04 16.93
C THR A 128 -5.09 -1.01 15.55
N SER A 129 -5.26 -2.06 14.74
CA SER A 129 -4.73 -2.13 13.38
C SER A 129 -5.18 -0.94 12.54
N PHE A 130 -4.22 -0.33 11.85
CA PHE A 130 -4.45 0.83 11.03
C PHE A 130 -3.55 0.83 9.81
N THR A 131 -3.95 1.62 8.83
CA THR A 131 -3.08 2.09 7.75
C THR A 131 -3.25 3.59 7.67
N ALA A 132 -2.14 4.30 7.63
CA ALA A 132 -2.11 5.73 7.45
C ALA A 132 -0.97 6.06 6.50
N GLY A 133 -0.97 7.27 6.00
CA GLY A 133 0.18 7.76 5.26
C GLY A 133 0.21 9.27 5.25
N ILE A 134 1.30 9.80 4.74
CA ILE A 134 1.54 11.24 4.64
C ILE A 134 1.42 11.67 3.18
N VAL A 135 0.71 12.77 2.95
CA VAL A 135 0.67 13.43 1.64
C VAL A 135 2.06 14.02 1.38
N ASP A 136 2.77 13.48 0.40
CA ASP A 136 4.16 13.79 0.08
C ASP A 136 4.23 14.40 -1.32
N ASN A 137 4.01 15.71 -1.39
CA ASN A 137 3.90 16.45 -2.64
C ASN A 137 4.36 17.91 -2.44
N ASP A 138 4.79 18.60 -3.50
CA ASP A 138 5.27 19.97 -3.40
C ASP A 138 4.18 21.01 -3.07
N GLY A 139 2.90 20.67 -3.30
CA GLY A 139 1.79 21.60 -3.11
C GLY A 139 0.47 20.92 -2.75
N PRO A 140 -0.59 21.70 -2.47
CA PRO A 140 -1.90 21.17 -2.13
C PRO A 140 -2.42 20.20 -3.19
N VAL A 141 -2.99 19.09 -2.72
CA VAL A 141 -3.52 18.02 -3.58
C VAL A 141 -5.03 18.04 -3.55
N ALA A 142 -5.66 17.92 -4.73
CA ALA A 142 -7.11 17.85 -4.85
C ALA A 142 -7.67 16.53 -4.28
N LEU A 143 -8.78 16.64 -3.55
CA LEU A 143 -9.61 15.51 -3.14
C LEU A 143 -10.81 15.37 -4.07
N TRP A 144 -11.18 14.14 -4.38
CA TRP A 144 -12.19 13.80 -5.37
C TRP A 144 -13.37 13.07 -4.74
N GLY A 145 -14.58 13.32 -5.24
CA GLY A 145 -15.80 12.64 -4.76
C GLY A 145 -15.92 11.18 -5.22
N SER A 146 -15.06 10.77 -6.15
CA SER A 146 -15.02 9.47 -6.83
C SER A 146 -13.62 9.24 -7.40
N THR A 147 -13.32 8.00 -7.79
CA THR A 147 -12.00 7.55 -8.29
C THR A 147 -11.82 7.76 -9.80
N ASP A 148 -12.43 8.80 -10.36
CA ASP A 148 -12.49 9.08 -11.80
C ASP A 148 -12.12 10.54 -12.17
N TYR A 149 -11.64 11.33 -11.20
CA TYR A 149 -11.29 12.74 -11.36
C TYR A 149 -12.42 13.66 -11.84
N THR A 150 -13.70 13.27 -11.72
CA THR A 150 -14.80 14.07 -12.30
C THR A 150 -15.28 15.20 -11.40
N ARG A 151 -15.16 15.06 -10.07
CA ARG A 151 -15.67 16.04 -9.11
C ARG A 151 -14.70 16.27 -7.97
N GLN A 152 -14.02 17.41 -7.98
CA GLN A 152 -13.24 17.86 -6.83
C GLN A 152 -14.19 18.22 -5.67
N VAL A 153 -13.87 17.76 -4.46
CA VAL A 153 -14.65 17.97 -3.23
C VAL A 153 -13.85 18.63 -2.11
N GLY A 154 -12.55 18.87 -2.33
CA GLY A 154 -11.68 19.54 -1.38
C GLY A 154 -10.22 19.54 -1.80
N THR A 155 -9.35 19.86 -0.85
CA THR A 155 -7.89 19.81 -0.98
C THR A 155 -7.27 19.37 0.34
N VAL A 156 -6.13 18.68 0.27
CA VAL A 156 -5.26 18.39 1.41
C VAL A 156 -3.91 19.06 1.23
N LYS A 157 -3.28 19.44 2.33
CA LYS A 157 -1.96 20.07 2.33
C LYS A 157 -0.85 18.99 2.32
N PRO A 158 0.30 19.27 1.69
CA PRO A 158 1.51 18.49 1.90
C PRO A 158 1.82 18.30 3.38
N GLY A 159 2.39 17.14 3.72
CA GLY A 159 2.77 16.82 5.08
C GLY A 159 1.62 16.39 5.98
N SER A 160 0.37 16.52 5.55
CA SER A 160 -0.77 16.05 6.33
C SER A 160 -0.80 14.52 6.38
N VAL A 161 -0.97 13.97 7.58
CA VAL A 161 -1.07 12.53 7.84
C VAL A 161 -2.52 12.12 7.98
N TRP A 162 -2.91 11.06 7.27
CA TRP A 162 -4.28 10.59 7.23
C TRP A 162 -4.37 9.09 7.43
N THR A 163 -5.31 8.67 8.27
CA THR A 163 -5.76 7.27 8.32
C THR A 163 -6.55 6.96 7.05
N ILE A 164 -6.18 5.87 6.38
CA ILE A 164 -6.85 5.42 5.16
C ILE A 164 -8.07 4.58 5.57
N THR A 165 -9.25 5.00 5.11
CA THR A 165 -10.52 4.39 5.53
C THR A 165 -11.05 3.37 4.52
N ARG A 166 -10.74 3.56 3.22
CA ARG A 166 -11.07 2.64 2.13
C ARG A 166 -10.01 2.68 1.03
N TYR A 167 -10.02 1.63 0.23
CA TYR A 167 -9.06 1.38 -0.84
C TYR A 167 -9.80 1.08 -2.14
N TYR A 168 -9.20 1.44 -3.26
CA TYR A 168 -9.67 1.07 -4.59
C TYR A 168 -8.48 0.89 -5.54
N ALA A 169 -8.46 -0.21 -6.29
CA ALA A 169 -7.54 -0.43 -7.41
C ALA A 169 -8.31 -0.47 -8.72
N GLY A 170 -7.99 0.45 -9.64
CA GLY A 170 -8.56 0.51 -10.98
C GLY A 170 -8.07 -0.60 -11.91
N SER A 171 -8.78 -0.80 -13.01
CA SER A 171 -8.35 -1.71 -14.08
C SER A 171 -7.13 -1.20 -14.86
N ASP A 172 -6.90 0.11 -14.79
CA ASP A 172 -5.77 0.85 -15.35
C ASP A 172 -4.52 0.83 -14.46
N GLY A 173 -4.58 0.16 -13.30
CA GLY A 173 -3.49 0.13 -12.32
C GLY A 173 -3.47 1.33 -11.38
N SER A 174 -4.44 2.26 -11.47
CA SER A 174 -4.57 3.34 -10.49
C SER A 174 -4.90 2.80 -9.11
N ILE A 175 -4.30 3.36 -8.07
CA ILE A 175 -4.63 3.05 -6.68
C ILE A 175 -5.10 4.34 -6.01
N TRP A 176 -6.20 4.23 -5.29
CA TRP A 176 -6.84 5.36 -4.61
C TRP A 176 -7.10 5.03 -3.15
N PHE A 177 -6.94 6.04 -2.31
CA PHE A 177 -7.25 6.00 -0.89
C PHE A 177 -8.41 6.95 -0.59
N ASP A 178 -9.33 6.50 0.26
CA ASP A 178 -10.35 7.36 0.84
C ASP A 178 -9.90 7.83 2.22
N LEU A 179 -9.79 9.15 2.39
CA LEU A 179 -9.39 9.78 3.64
C LEU A 179 -10.59 9.97 4.60
N GLY A 180 -11.79 9.56 4.16
CA GLY A 180 -13.04 9.65 4.89
C GLY A 180 -14.08 10.43 4.10
N ASN A 181 -15.36 10.18 4.38
CA ASN A 181 -16.48 10.90 3.76
C ASN A 181 -16.53 10.88 2.21
N ASN A 182 -15.99 9.82 1.58
CA ASN A 182 -15.84 9.73 0.12
C ASN A 182 -14.91 10.81 -0.45
N GLN A 183 -13.82 11.10 0.25
CA GLN A 183 -12.78 12.02 -0.21
C GLN A 183 -11.59 11.19 -0.69
N TRP A 184 -11.57 10.95 -1.99
CA TRP A 184 -10.61 10.10 -2.66
C TRP A 184 -9.40 10.89 -3.12
N ILE A 185 -8.23 10.29 -2.95
CA ILE A 185 -6.95 10.81 -3.39
C ILE A 185 -6.18 9.68 -4.09
N PRO A 186 -5.53 9.96 -5.24
CA PRO A 186 -4.62 9.00 -5.84
C PRO A 186 -3.44 8.72 -4.91
N SER A 187 -3.10 7.44 -4.75
CA SER A 187 -2.04 7.00 -3.83
C SER A 187 -0.66 7.53 -4.19
N PHE A 188 -0.38 7.91 -5.44
CA PHE A 188 0.91 8.48 -5.84
C PHE A 188 1.19 9.87 -5.22
N TYR A 189 0.20 10.50 -4.56
CA TYR A 189 0.42 11.70 -3.75
C TYR A 189 0.82 11.38 -2.30
N PHE A 190 0.86 10.10 -1.92
CA PHE A 190 1.37 9.67 -0.64
C PHE A 190 2.84 9.33 -0.75
N ASN A 191 3.55 9.42 0.38
CA ASN A 191 4.84 8.77 0.51
C ASN A 191 4.69 7.27 0.22
N ASN A 192 5.65 6.71 -0.52
CA ASN A 192 5.64 5.30 -0.90
C ASN A 192 5.67 4.35 0.32
N ASN A 193 6.07 4.83 1.50
CA ASN A 193 6.06 4.09 2.75
C ASN A 193 4.85 4.54 3.59
N LEU A 194 3.92 3.62 3.81
CA LEU A 194 2.76 3.86 4.67
C LEU A 194 3.14 3.66 6.13
N PHE A 195 2.44 4.35 7.02
CA PHE A 195 2.34 3.95 8.40
C PHE A 195 1.34 2.81 8.51
N TYR A 196 1.68 1.79 9.27
CA TYR A 196 0.75 0.71 9.49
C TYR A 196 1.02 -0.05 10.79
N GLN A 197 -0.05 -0.62 11.30
CA GLN A 197 -0.04 -1.64 12.32
C GLN A 197 -1.02 -2.70 11.88
N PHE A 198 -0.57 -3.93 11.67
CA PHE A 198 -1.45 -5.04 11.32
C PHE A 198 -1.16 -6.25 12.18
N ASN A 199 -2.22 -6.87 12.68
CA ASN A 199 -2.16 -8.18 13.31
C ASN A 199 -2.34 -9.28 12.25
N TYR A 200 -1.34 -10.16 12.11
CA TYR A 200 -1.42 -11.31 11.20
C TYR A 200 -1.43 -12.66 11.95
N ALA A 201 -1.72 -12.64 13.26
CA ALA A 201 -1.69 -13.82 14.13
C ALA A 201 -2.75 -14.89 13.78
N TYR A 202 -3.73 -14.61 12.91
CA TYR A 202 -4.83 -15.55 12.66
C TYR A 202 -4.49 -16.71 11.69
N ASN A 203 -3.34 -16.68 11.02
CA ASN A 203 -2.91 -17.77 10.12
C ASN A 203 -2.23 -18.95 10.88
N TYR A 204 -2.36 -19.03 12.20
CA TYR A 204 -1.71 -20.06 13.04
C TYR A 204 -2.61 -20.61 14.16
N PRO A 205 -3.29 -21.75 13.96
CA PRO A 205 -3.77 -22.57 15.07
C PRO A 205 -2.61 -23.42 15.60
N GLY A 206 -1.84 -22.92 16.58
CA GLY A 206 -0.89 -23.79 17.32
C GLY A 206 0.42 -23.20 17.84
N ILE A 207 0.73 -21.92 17.60
CA ILE A 207 1.77 -21.22 18.38
C ILE A 207 1.08 -20.44 19.48
N ASN A 208 1.70 -20.35 20.66
CA ASN A 208 1.26 -19.45 21.73
C ASN A 208 0.87 -18.08 21.13
N SER A 209 -0.24 -17.55 21.61
CA SER A 209 -0.99 -16.36 21.17
C SER A 209 -0.24 -15.03 21.27
N ASP A 210 1.05 -15.02 20.97
CA ASP A 210 1.84 -13.81 20.88
C ASP A 210 1.57 -13.18 19.51
N TYR A 211 0.66 -12.21 19.52
CA TYR A 211 0.36 -11.25 18.47
C TYR A 211 1.59 -10.90 17.62
N MET A 212 1.78 -11.61 16.50
CA MET A 212 2.79 -11.20 15.53
C MET A 212 2.20 -10.01 14.76
N GLN A 213 2.75 -8.83 15.03
CA GLN A 213 2.31 -7.58 14.44
C GLN A 213 3.35 -7.08 13.43
N GLN A 214 2.87 -6.48 12.36
CA GLN A 214 3.71 -5.73 11.44
C GLN A 214 3.52 -4.26 11.79
N PHE A 215 4.60 -3.54 11.97
CA PHE A 215 4.53 -2.18 12.48
C PHE A 215 5.52 -1.27 11.77
N ARG A 216 5.00 -0.22 11.15
CA ARG A 216 5.76 0.93 10.67
C ARG A 216 5.11 2.19 11.19
N SER A 217 5.82 2.89 12.05
CA SER A 217 5.41 4.19 12.58
C SER A 217 6.28 5.33 12.07
N HIS A 218 7.26 5.07 11.21
CA HIS A 218 8.20 6.10 10.76
C HIS A 218 8.45 6.01 9.26
N VAL A 219 8.45 7.18 8.62
CA VAL A 219 8.70 7.38 7.20
C VAL A 219 9.64 8.57 6.99
N GLU A 220 10.49 8.46 5.97
CA GLU A 220 11.30 9.56 5.43
C GLU A 220 10.58 10.14 4.21
N LEU A 221 10.52 11.48 4.13
CA LEU A 221 9.81 12.20 3.08
C LEU A 221 10.67 12.31 1.81
N GLN A 222 10.02 12.14 0.67
CA GLN A 222 10.62 12.39 -0.64
C GLN A 222 10.66 13.90 -0.94
N HIS A 223 9.63 14.63 -0.52
CA HIS A 223 9.55 16.08 -0.59
C HIS A 223 9.58 16.66 0.83
N PRO A 224 10.68 17.33 1.23
CA PRO A 224 10.74 18.00 2.53
C PRO A 224 9.61 19.02 2.67
N ILE A 225 8.95 19.03 3.82
CA ILE A 225 7.82 19.91 4.10
C ILE A 225 8.21 21.02 5.07
N VAL A 226 7.57 22.18 4.96
CA VAL A 226 7.72 23.26 5.92
C VAL A 226 6.68 23.11 7.03
N VAL A 227 7.16 22.94 8.25
CA VAL A 227 6.36 22.89 9.47
C VAL A 227 6.38 24.28 10.11
N THR A 228 5.20 24.86 10.33
CA THR A 228 5.04 26.19 10.95
C THR A 228 4.50 26.02 12.36
N VAL A 229 5.21 26.57 13.34
CA VAL A 229 4.75 26.62 14.73
C VAL A 229 3.71 27.74 14.84
N HIS A 230 2.43 27.46 15.08
CA HIS A 230 1.43 28.52 15.27
C HIS A 230 1.26 28.88 16.74
N GLY A 231 0.65 30.04 16.99
CA GLY A 231 0.28 30.50 18.34
C GLY A 231 1.02 31.76 18.79
N ASP A 232 0.92 32.04 20.09
CA ASP A 232 1.47 33.22 20.77
C ASP A 232 2.58 32.87 21.78
N LYS A 233 2.86 31.58 21.99
CA LYS A 233 3.81 31.07 22.97
C LYS A 233 4.75 30.05 22.35
N GLN A 234 5.94 29.95 22.94
CA GLN A 234 6.90 28.93 22.57
C GLN A 234 6.29 27.54 22.71
N VAL A 235 6.61 26.66 21.75
CA VAL A 235 6.11 25.29 21.72
C VAL A 235 7.24 24.32 22.06
N PRO A 236 7.09 23.50 23.13
CA PRO A 236 8.12 22.57 23.53
C PRO A 236 8.24 21.39 22.57
N THR A 237 9.47 20.96 22.31
CA THR A 237 9.77 19.78 21.48
C THR A 237 10.37 18.64 22.30
N ARG A 238 10.50 17.46 21.69
CA ARG A 238 11.04 16.25 22.32
C ARG A 238 12.31 15.76 21.64
N LEU A 239 13.17 15.08 22.41
CA LEU A 239 14.34 14.40 21.84
C LEU A 239 13.96 13.22 20.93
N LEU A 240 12.84 12.56 21.25
CA LEU A 240 12.25 11.44 20.50
C LEU A 240 10.71 11.53 20.55
N PRO A 241 9.99 10.97 19.57
CA PRO A 241 8.52 10.86 19.63
C PRO A 241 8.06 10.18 20.93
N TYR A 242 7.04 10.75 21.58
CA TYR A 242 6.49 10.34 22.90
C TYR A 242 7.45 10.33 24.09
N SER A 243 8.70 10.77 23.93
CA SER A 243 9.59 10.86 25.07
C SER A 243 9.14 11.96 26.03
N LEU A 244 9.36 11.75 27.32
CA LEU A 244 9.23 12.80 28.33
C LEU A 244 10.41 13.80 28.27
N SER A 245 11.53 13.40 27.66
CA SER A 245 12.72 14.25 27.53
C SER A 245 12.46 15.40 26.56
N ALA A 246 12.50 16.62 27.08
CA ALA A 246 12.42 17.85 26.30
C ALA A 246 13.70 18.07 25.47
N SER A 247 13.54 18.74 24.33
CA SER A 247 14.63 19.25 23.50
C SER A 247 14.67 20.78 23.62
N ILE A 248 14.57 21.51 22.52
CA ILE A 248 14.45 22.97 22.50
C ILE A 248 12.99 23.43 22.46
N ASP A 249 12.74 24.66 22.85
CA ASP A 249 11.46 25.32 22.61
C ASP A 249 11.52 26.09 21.29
N LEU A 250 10.48 25.98 20.47
CA LEU A 250 10.40 26.69 19.20
C LEU A 250 9.59 27.97 19.34
N GLU A 251 10.05 29.04 18.71
CA GLU A 251 9.36 30.33 18.73
C GLU A 251 8.04 30.28 17.95
N PRO A 252 7.02 31.04 18.38
CA PRO A 252 5.79 31.19 17.61
C PRO A 252 6.07 31.74 16.20
N ASN A 253 5.33 31.23 15.22
CA ASN A 253 5.43 31.54 13.79
C ASN A 253 6.78 31.19 13.15
N SER A 254 7.64 30.43 13.83
CA SER A 254 8.86 29.90 13.24
C SER A 254 8.55 28.78 12.24
N GLN A 255 9.39 28.68 11.21
CA GLN A 255 9.26 27.71 10.14
C GLN A 255 10.47 26.78 10.10
N TRP A 256 10.21 25.50 9.94
CA TRP A 256 11.23 24.47 9.99
C TRP A 256 11.04 23.45 8.89
N LEU A 257 12.15 23.01 8.29
CA LEU A 257 12.10 21.92 7.32
C LEU A 257 11.99 20.59 8.05
N SER A 258 11.03 19.76 7.65
CA SER A 258 10.91 18.38 8.10
C SER A 258 11.16 17.43 6.95
N THR A 259 11.96 16.41 7.22
CA THR A 259 12.28 15.31 6.29
C THR A 259 11.82 13.96 6.83
N ASN A 260 11.33 13.91 8.07
CA ASN A 260 11.02 12.66 8.76
C ASN A 260 9.75 12.83 9.58
N VAL A 261 8.85 11.85 9.48
CA VAL A 261 7.57 11.87 10.18
C VAL A 261 7.36 10.57 10.93
N TYR A 262 6.75 10.68 12.11
CA TYR A 262 6.44 9.57 12.98
C TYR A 262 4.95 9.55 13.34
N PHE A 263 4.32 8.38 13.28
CA PHE A 263 2.93 8.09 13.63
C PHE A 263 2.81 6.90 14.61
N GLY A 264 2.63 7.22 15.88
CA GLY A 264 2.28 6.35 17.03
C GLY A 264 1.25 7.15 17.84
N GLY A 265 1.22 7.26 19.17
CA GLY A 265 0.22 8.07 19.92
C GLY A 265 0.09 9.61 19.63
N GLY A 266 0.03 10.03 18.36
CA GLY A 266 0.15 11.38 17.80
C GLY A 266 1.02 11.39 16.53
N VAL A 267 0.84 12.38 15.65
CA VAL A 267 1.75 12.64 14.53
C VAL A 267 2.93 13.50 15.02
N TRP A 268 4.15 13.24 14.56
CA TRP A 268 5.34 14.00 14.92
C TRP A 268 6.19 14.31 13.70
N TYR A 269 6.77 15.51 13.68
CA TYR A 269 7.68 15.97 12.62
C TYR A 269 9.06 16.19 13.21
N GLN A 270 10.08 15.65 12.55
CA GLN A 270 11.45 15.93 12.89
C GLN A 270 11.89 17.22 12.22
N VAL A 271 12.09 18.26 13.02
CA VAL A 271 12.46 19.61 12.56
C VAL A 271 13.92 19.95 12.83
N GLY A 272 14.68 18.97 13.32
CA GLY A 272 16.11 19.05 13.60
C GLY A 272 16.64 17.76 14.22
N THR A 273 17.96 17.67 14.40
CA THR A 273 18.57 16.54 15.08
C THR A 273 18.07 16.46 16.52
N ASN A 274 17.37 15.38 16.88
CA ASN A 274 16.72 15.22 18.18
C ASN A 274 15.75 16.37 18.52
N VAL A 275 15.06 16.92 17.52
CA VAL A 275 14.00 17.92 17.70
C VAL A 275 12.74 17.41 17.02
N TRP A 276 11.84 16.84 17.81
CA TRP A 276 10.54 16.32 17.37
C TRP A 276 9.42 17.22 17.86
N LEU A 277 8.67 17.78 16.91
CA LEU A 277 7.48 18.57 17.16
C LEU A 277 6.24 17.68 17.02
N GLN A 278 5.38 17.68 18.05
CA GLN A 278 4.10 16.96 17.97
C GLN A 278 3.11 17.78 17.16
N ALA A 279 2.38 17.12 16.26
CA ALA A 279 1.19 17.69 15.63
C ALA A 279 0.11 17.91 16.70
N THR A 280 -0.08 19.16 17.08
CA THR A 280 -1.29 19.68 17.73
C THR A 280 -2.10 20.50 16.72
N SER A 281 -3.34 20.84 17.07
CA SER A 281 -4.18 21.79 16.31
C SER A 281 -3.49 23.12 16.00
N ASP A 282 -2.43 23.44 16.75
CA ASP A 282 -1.73 24.72 16.75
C ASP A 282 -0.35 24.63 16.07
N SER A 283 -0.02 23.53 15.39
CA SER A 283 1.36 23.28 14.90
C SER A 283 1.47 22.89 13.43
N LEU A 284 0.34 22.84 12.72
CA LEU A 284 0.31 22.61 11.28
C LEU A 284 -0.84 23.39 10.66
N ASP A 285 -0.53 24.00 9.53
CA ASP A 285 -1.53 24.34 8.53
C ASP A 285 -1.98 23.06 7.81
#